data_AF-A0AAV5T6B0-F1
#
_entry.id   AF-A0AAV5T6B0-F1
#
_cell.length_a   1.000
_cell.length_b   1.000
_cell.length_c   1.000
_cell.angle_alpha   90.00
_cell.angle_beta   90.00
_cell.angle_gamma   90.00
#
_symmetry.space_group_name_H-M   'P 1'
#
loop_
_entity.id
_entity.type
_entity.pdbx_description
1 polymer ?
#
loop_
_entity_poly.entity_id
_entity_poly.type
_entity_poly.pdbx_seq_one_letter_code
_entity_poly.pdbx_strand_id
1 'polypeptide(L)'
;ICSCGMEVRSQKYTVNHSKDCDGTEFTLHKLVVNTPSTPQCVLCETYPTTISRYTDHLYSNHRSNLRSNGIFLKCSCGLDVRSSSYNPNHSNRCDGSEFTIHKLDPLSYPQCVLCEKYPNTISGYAQHLWKYHKSSLDSNGIYLRCSCGFDVHSTKHNPDHNKKCDGRQ
;
A
#
# COMPACT_ATOMS: atom_id res chain seq x y z
N ILE A 1 -40.14 15.12 30.87
CA ILE A 1 -39.21 14.09 30.36
C ILE A 1 -40.01 13.24 29.38
N CYS A 2 -39.95 13.56 28.09
CA CYS A 2 -40.55 12.75 27.03
C CYS A 2 -39.48 11.83 26.47
N SER A 3 -39.64 10.52 26.65
CA SER A 3 -38.72 9.50 26.17
C SER A 3 -39.19 8.97 24.82
N CYS A 4 -38.88 9.69 23.73
CA CYS A 4 -39.02 9.18 22.37
C CYS A 4 -37.68 8.57 21.94
N GLY A 5 -37.62 7.23 21.88
CA GLY A 5 -36.44 6.51 21.39
C GLY A 5 -36.24 6.73 19.90
N MET A 6 -35.04 7.14 19.50
CA MET A 6 -34.63 7.28 18.10
C MET A 6 -33.45 6.34 17.83
N GLU A 7 -33.60 5.40 16.90
CA GLU A 7 -32.47 4.71 16.26
C GLU A 7 -32.09 5.45 14.98
N VAL A 8 -30.85 5.90 14.89
CA VAL A 8 -30.33 6.67 13.75
C VAL A 8 -29.54 5.74 12.84
N ARG A 9 -30.08 5.42 11.65
CA ARG A 9 -29.30 4.89 10.52
C ARG A 9 -29.19 5.96 9.44
N SER A 10 -28.01 6.06 8.82
CA SER A 10 -27.65 7.11 7.87
C SER A 10 -28.41 6.97 6.53
N GLN A 11 -29.41 7.82 6.29
CA GLN A 11 -29.90 8.27 4.97
C GLN A 11 -30.71 9.58 5.15
N LYS A 12 -30.88 10.39 4.10
CA LYS A 12 -31.57 11.70 4.19
C LYS A 12 -33.02 11.52 4.66
N TYR A 13 -33.40 12.17 5.77
CA TYR A 13 -34.80 12.20 6.23
C TYR A 13 -35.32 13.64 6.34
N THR A 14 -36.56 13.82 5.88
CA THR A 14 -37.41 14.95 6.24
C THR A 14 -38.18 14.53 7.49
N VAL A 15 -37.97 15.23 8.61
CA VAL A 15 -38.65 14.93 9.88
C VAL A 15 -39.99 15.65 9.90
N ASN A 16 -41.09 14.92 9.80
CA ASN A 16 -42.43 15.47 10.04
C ASN A 16 -42.70 15.46 11.55
N HIS A 17 -42.76 16.64 12.15
CA HIS A 17 -43.06 16.79 13.57
C HIS A 17 -44.57 16.62 13.87
N SER A 18 -44.87 15.99 15.01
CA SER A 18 -46.22 15.99 15.61
C SER A 18 -46.58 17.39 16.12
N LYS A 19 -47.87 17.75 16.04
CA LYS A 19 -48.42 19.10 16.20
C LYS A 19 -48.34 19.73 17.60
N ASP A 20 -47.81 19.02 18.60
CA ASP A 20 -47.92 19.41 20.02
C ASP A 20 -46.58 19.72 20.72
N CYS A 21 -45.51 19.96 19.98
CA CYS A 21 -44.24 20.42 20.57
C CYS A 21 -44.03 21.92 20.32
N ASP A 22 -44.48 22.74 21.27
CA ASP A 22 -44.19 24.16 21.33
C ASP A 22 -42.68 24.39 21.58
N GLY A 23 -41.98 24.89 20.57
CA GLY A 23 -40.82 25.78 20.74
C GLY A 23 -39.58 25.24 21.47
N THR A 24 -39.14 24.00 21.23
CA THR A 24 -37.78 23.58 21.62
C THR A 24 -36.83 23.72 20.44
N GLU A 25 -35.93 24.71 20.49
CA GLU A 25 -34.80 24.81 19.57
C GLU A 25 -33.86 23.62 19.81
N PHE A 26 -33.64 22.79 18.79
CA PHE A 26 -32.63 21.74 18.84
C PHE A 26 -31.38 22.23 18.12
N THR A 27 -30.25 22.26 18.83
CA THR A 27 -28.95 22.49 18.21
C THR A 27 -28.40 21.15 17.73
N LEU A 28 -28.30 20.98 16.41
CA LEU A 28 -27.69 19.79 15.82
C LEU A 28 -26.17 19.86 16.01
N HIS A 29 -25.66 19.21 17.05
CA HIS A 29 -24.22 19.02 17.21
C HIS A 29 -23.77 17.90 16.28
N LYS A 30 -23.11 18.25 15.17
CA LYS A 30 -22.44 17.28 14.31
C LYS A 30 -21.36 16.58 15.15
N LEU A 31 -21.55 15.30 15.44
CA LEU A 31 -20.51 14.46 16.04
C LEU A 31 -19.29 14.52 15.12
N VAL A 32 -18.22 15.17 15.59
CA VAL A 32 -16.92 15.13 14.93
C VAL A 32 -16.41 13.71 15.13
N VAL A 33 -16.60 12.87 14.13
CA VAL A 33 -15.99 11.55 14.11
C VAL A 33 -14.49 11.79 14.00
N ASN A 34 -13.76 11.56 15.09
CA ASN A 34 -12.31 11.57 15.09
C ASN A 34 -11.84 10.39 14.24
N THR A 35 -11.73 10.61 12.93
CA THR A 35 -11.08 9.64 12.04
C THR A 35 -9.63 9.50 12.52
N PRO A 36 -9.14 8.26 12.73
CA PRO A 36 -7.74 8.02 13.05
C PRO A 36 -6.85 8.77 12.06
N SER A 37 -5.83 9.46 12.56
CA SER A 37 -4.85 10.15 11.71
C SER A 37 -4.01 9.18 10.88
N THR A 38 -3.98 7.91 11.26
CA THR A 38 -3.24 6.88 10.55
C THR A 38 -4.08 6.14 9.54
N PRO A 39 -3.48 5.69 8.43
CA PRO A 39 -4.22 5.02 7.37
C PRO A 39 -4.65 3.60 7.78
N GLN A 40 -5.83 3.21 7.32
CA GLN A 40 -6.39 1.87 7.50
C GLN A 40 -5.55 0.83 6.72
N CYS A 41 -5.43 -0.38 7.28
CA CYS A 41 -4.84 -1.50 6.56
C CYS A 41 -5.61 -1.82 5.27
N VAL A 42 -4.90 -2.09 4.17
CA VAL A 42 -5.53 -2.42 2.88
C VAL A 42 -6.25 -3.77 2.85
N LEU A 43 -6.08 -4.61 3.87
CA LEU A 43 -6.64 -5.97 3.95
C LEU A 43 -7.61 -6.17 5.12
N CYS A 44 -7.71 -5.22 6.06
CA CYS A 44 -8.62 -5.31 7.20
C CYS A 44 -8.89 -3.94 7.85
N GLU A 45 -9.75 -3.91 8.86
CA GLU A 45 -10.17 -2.65 9.50
C GLU A 45 -9.23 -2.14 10.60
N THR A 46 -8.00 -2.66 10.69
CA THR A 46 -7.01 -2.21 11.68
C THR A 46 -6.34 -0.91 11.24
N TYR A 47 -6.01 -0.04 12.20
CA TYR A 47 -5.31 1.24 12.00
C TYR A 47 -3.96 1.23 12.72
N PRO A 48 -2.91 0.65 12.13
CA PRO A 48 -1.58 0.68 12.73
C PRO A 48 -1.11 2.13 12.91
N THR A 49 -0.52 2.43 14.07
CA THR A 49 -0.20 3.81 14.46
C THR A 49 1.15 4.32 13.92
N THR A 50 1.97 3.44 13.36
CA THR A 50 3.27 3.80 12.77
C THR A 50 3.56 2.93 11.55
N ILE A 51 4.49 3.37 10.70
CA ILE A 51 4.99 2.59 9.56
C ILE A 51 5.46 1.20 9.99
N SER A 52 6.28 1.09 11.04
CA SER A 52 6.79 -0.20 11.52
C SER A 52 5.67 -1.11 11.99
N ARG A 53 4.71 -0.58 12.76
CA ARG A 53 3.53 -1.34 13.19
C ARG A 53 2.68 -1.77 12.00
N TYR A 54 2.60 -0.96 10.96
CA TYR A 54 1.88 -1.29 9.73
C TYR A 54 2.55 -2.45 8.98
N THR A 55 3.87 -2.41 8.80
CA THR A 55 4.62 -3.50 8.17
C THR A 55 4.56 -4.79 8.97
N ASP A 56 4.69 -4.70 10.29
CA ASP A 56 4.59 -5.85 11.19
C ASP A 56 3.18 -6.44 11.17
N HIS A 57 2.15 -5.58 11.13
CA HIS A 57 0.76 -6.00 11.03
C HIS A 57 0.50 -6.81 9.75
N LEU A 58 0.97 -6.33 8.59
CA LEU A 58 0.86 -7.05 7.33
C LEU A 58 1.52 -8.44 7.39
N TYR A 59 2.72 -8.50 7.97
CA TYR A 59 3.48 -9.74 8.05
C TYR A 59 2.84 -10.75 9.00
N SER A 60 2.47 -10.30 10.20
CA SER A 60 1.95 -11.17 11.26
C SER A 60 0.52 -11.65 11.00
N ASN A 61 -0.38 -10.75 10.58
CA ASN A 61 -1.81 -11.05 10.46
C ASN A 61 -2.20 -11.55 9.07
N HIS A 62 -1.53 -11.05 8.03
CA HIS A 62 -1.92 -11.33 6.64
C HIS A 62 -0.89 -12.19 5.89
N ARG A 63 0.22 -12.56 6.54
CA ARG A 63 1.35 -13.26 5.91
C ARG A 63 1.80 -12.58 4.61
N SER A 64 1.69 -11.26 4.56
CA SER A 64 1.96 -10.44 3.39
C SER A 64 2.91 -9.28 3.71
N ASN A 65 3.27 -8.48 2.72
CA ASN A 65 4.12 -7.30 2.90
C ASN A 65 3.68 -6.18 1.95
N LEU A 66 4.25 -4.97 2.10
CA LEU A 66 3.90 -3.81 1.27
C LEU A 66 3.96 -4.13 -0.22
N ARG A 67 5.05 -4.77 -0.63
CA ARG A 67 5.34 -5.11 -2.02
C ARG A 67 4.37 -6.14 -2.60
N SER A 68 4.02 -7.20 -1.87
CA SER A 68 3.06 -8.20 -2.34
C SER A 68 1.65 -7.63 -2.50
N ASN A 69 1.35 -6.54 -1.78
CA ASN A 69 0.08 -5.83 -1.87
C ASN A 69 0.12 -4.67 -2.86
N GLY A 70 1.23 -4.50 -3.62
CA GLY A 70 1.35 -3.42 -4.59
C GLY A 70 1.25 -2.03 -3.95
N ILE A 71 1.76 -1.87 -2.73
CA ILE A 71 1.76 -0.58 -2.02
C ILE A 71 3.16 -0.22 -1.51
N PHE A 72 3.35 1.07 -1.23
CA PHE A 72 4.45 1.58 -0.42
C PHE A 72 3.92 2.62 0.57
N LEU A 73 4.67 2.84 1.64
CA LEU A 73 4.33 3.83 2.66
C LEU A 73 5.21 5.05 2.47
N LYS A 74 4.61 6.24 2.46
CA LYS A 74 5.35 7.50 2.40
C LYS A 74 5.22 8.21 3.73
N CYS A 75 6.35 8.37 4.42
CA CYS A 75 6.41 9.12 5.66
C CYS A 75 6.28 10.63 5.39
N SER A 76 5.72 11.39 6.33
CA SER A 76 5.62 12.85 6.23
C SER A 76 6.98 13.54 6.07
N CYS A 77 8.07 12.93 6.55
CA CYS A 77 9.43 13.40 6.34
C CYS A 77 9.98 13.20 4.92
N GLY A 78 9.21 12.55 4.03
CA GLY A 78 9.57 12.30 2.63
C GLY A 78 10.24 10.95 2.35
N LEU A 79 10.45 10.09 3.36
CA LEU A 79 11.00 8.75 3.14
C LEU A 79 9.93 7.81 2.56
N ASP A 80 10.28 7.13 1.46
CA ASP A 80 9.50 6.04 0.89
C ASP A 80 9.95 4.68 1.44
N VAL A 81 9.02 3.94 2.03
CA VAL A 81 9.22 2.59 2.58
C VAL A 81 8.51 1.59 1.68
N ARG A 82 9.29 0.85 0.89
CA ARG A 82 8.80 -0.12 -0.10
C ARG A 82 8.93 -1.58 0.34
N SER A 83 9.63 -1.85 1.44
CA SER A 83 9.92 -3.19 1.94
C SER A 83 9.48 -3.38 3.39
N SER A 84 9.44 -4.64 3.84
CA SER A 84 9.17 -5.01 5.24
C SER A 84 10.24 -4.50 6.21
N SER A 85 11.45 -4.23 5.73
CA SER A 85 12.55 -3.68 6.54
C SER A 85 12.42 -2.16 6.65
N TYR A 86 11.65 -1.68 7.63
CA TYR A 86 11.75 -0.28 8.03
C TYR A 86 13.15 -0.04 8.60
N ASN A 87 13.87 0.96 8.09
CA ASN A 87 15.23 1.23 8.51
C ASN A 87 15.20 1.70 9.99
N PRO A 88 15.84 0.98 10.93
CA PRO A 88 15.84 1.36 12.35
C PRO A 88 16.54 2.70 12.60
N ASN A 89 17.40 3.15 11.69
CA ASN A 89 17.99 4.49 11.79
C ASN A 89 16.98 5.60 11.47
N HIS A 90 15.90 5.27 10.76
CA HIS A 90 14.84 6.24 10.46
C HIS A 90 13.96 6.51 11.68
N SER A 91 13.63 5.48 12.49
CA SER A 91 12.86 5.65 13.74
C SER A 91 13.49 6.65 14.72
N ASN A 92 14.81 6.82 14.68
CA ASN A 92 15.52 7.75 15.57
C ASN A 92 15.37 9.22 15.14
N ARG A 93 14.94 9.48 13.90
CA ARG A 93 14.79 10.84 13.34
C ARG A 93 13.33 11.21 13.09
N CYS A 94 12.48 10.21 12.86
CA CYS A 94 11.05 10.36 12.67
C CYS A 94 10.36 9.17 13.33
N ASP A 95 9.34 9.44 14.16
CA ASP A 95 8.56 8.40 14.82
C ASP A 95 7.79 7.50 13.84
N GLY A 96 7.67 7.93 12.58
CA GLY A 96 6.93 7.24 11.53
C GLY A 96 5.43 7.16 11.82
N SER A 97 4.90 8.05 12.68
CA SER A 97 3.49 8.08 13.08
C SER A 97 2.61 8.70 12.00
N GLU A 98 3.13 9.70 11.28
CA GLU A 98 2.48 10.33 10.15
C GLU A 98 2.97 9.73 8.83
N PHE A 99 2.10 8.97 8.17
CA PHE A 99 2.39 8.36 6.88
C PHE A 99 1.14 8.16 6.03
N THR A 100 1.36 7.99 4.74
CA THR A 100 0.32 7.74 3.74
C THR A 100 0.61 6.45 2.99
N ILE A 101 -0.45 5.78 2.51
CA ILE A 101 -0.35 4.58 1.68
C ILE A 101 -0.47 5.00 0.22
N HIS A 102 0.51 4.60 -0.58
CA HIS A 102 0.47 4.78 -2.03
C HIS A 102 0.44 3.42 -2.73
N LYS A 103 -0.34 3.32 -3.80
CA LYS A 103 -0.29 2.15 -4.68
C LYS A 103 0.93 2.27 -5.59
N LEU A 104 1.64 1.17 -5.76
CA LEU A 104 2.63 1.02 -6.81
C LEU A 104 1.85 0.99 -8.13
N ASP A 105 2.23 1.83 -9.08
CA ASP A 105 1.68 1.74 -10.42
C ASP A 105 1.97 0.34 -10.97
N PRO A 106 0.98 -0.40 -11.48
CA PRO A 106 1.18 -1.72 -12.08
C PRO A 106 2.24 -1.71 -13.18
N LEU A 107 2.45 -0.55 -13.81
CA LEU A 107 3.47 -0.31 -14.83
C LEU A 107 4.90 -0.25 -14.29
N SER A 108 5.08 -0.22 -12.97
CA SER A 108 6.40 -0.18 -12.32
C SER A 108 7.16 -1.50 -12.46
N TYR A 109 6.45 -2.61 -12.73
CA TYR A 109 7.05 -3.92 -12.89
C TYR A 109 6.58 -4.60 -14.18
N PRO A 110 7.49 -5.24 -14.94
CA PRO A 110 7.12 -5.92 -16.16
C PRO A 110 6.20 -7.12 -15.86
N GLN A 111 5.01 -7.12 -16.48
CA GLN A 111 4.17 -8.31 -16.56
C GLN A 111 4.87 -9.38 -17.39
N CYS A 112 4.81 -10.63 -16.97
CA CYS A 112 5.35 -11.73 -17.74
C CYS A 112 4.65 -11.84 -19.11
N VAL A 113 5.41 -11.90 -20.20
CA VAL A 113 4.84 -12.04 -21.55
C VAL A 113 4.16 -13.40 -21.78
N LEU A 114 4.43 -14.38 -20.91
CA LEU A 114 3.90 -15.74 -21.01
C LEU A 114 2.80 -16.04 -19.97
N CYS A 115 2.55 -15.15 -18.99
CA CYS A 115 1.47 -15.31 -18.01
C CYS A 115 1.12 -14.02 -17.26
N GLU A 116 0.07 -14.04 -16.45
CA GLU A 116 -0.39 -12.86 -15.70
C GLU A 116 0.40 -12.55 -14.41
N LYS A 117 1.61 -13.09 -14.25
CA LYS A 117 2.46 -12.78 -13.10
C LYS A 117 3.25 -11.50 -13.33
N TYR A 118 3.48 -10.76 -12.25
CA TYR A 118 4.28 -9.53 -12.22
C TYR A 118 5.50 -9.74 -11.32
N PRO A 119 6.58 -10.36 -11.85
CA PRO A 119 7.83 -10.45 -11.13
C PRO A 119 8.33 -9.07 -10.73
N ASN A 120 8.71 -8.95 -9.47
CA ASN A 120 8.85 -7.66 -8.83
C ASN A 120 10.29 -7.08 -8.91
N THR A 121 11.24 -7.80 -9.50
CA THR A 121 12.56 -7.28 -9.89
C THR A 121 12.90 -7.75 -11.29
N ILE A 122 13.83 -7.07 -11.96
CA ILE A 122 14.44 -7.51 -13.22
C ILE A 122 15.00 -8.94 -13.08
N SER A 123 15.76 -9.20 -12.01
CA SER A 123 16.30 -10.53 -11.72
C SER A 123 15.22 -11.58 -11.46
N GLY A 124 14.18 -11.20 -10.73
CA GLY A 124 13.03 -12.04 -10.42
C GLY A 124 12.20 -12.37 -11.65
N TYR A 125 12.11 -11.43 -12.61
CA TYR A 125 11.47 -11.65 -13.89
C TYR A 125 12.19 -12.71 -14.71
N ALA A 126 13.50 -12.56 -14.84
CA ALA A 126 14.29 -13.51 -15.59
C ALA A 126 14.35 -14.90 -14.89
N GLN A 127 14.39 -14.93 -13.55
CA GLN A 127 14.24 -16.18 -12.78
C GLN A 127 12.86 -16.82 -12.97
N HIS A 128 11.80 -16.02 -13.03
CA HIS A 128 10.43 -16.50 -13.25
C HIS A 128 10.30 -17.18 -14.62
N LEU A 129 10.79 -16.56 -15.68
CA LEU A 129 10.82 -17.16 -17.03
C LEU A 129 11.52 -18.53 -17.01
N TRP A 130 12.69 -18.60 -16.39
CA TRP A 130 13.46 -19.85 -16.33
C TRP A 130 12.73 -20.94 -15.54
N LYS A 131 12.20 -20.60 -14.35
CA LYS A 131 11.60 -21.57 -13.45
C LYS A 131 10.27 -22.12 -13.97
N TYR A 132 9.39 -21.24 -14.43
CA TYR A 132 8.00 -21.57 -14.74
C TYR A 132 7.75 -21.83 -16.24
N HIS A 133 8.47 -21.14 -17.12
CA HIS A 133 8.25 -21.23 -18.57
C HIS A 133 9.37 -21.96 -19.31
N LYS A 134 10.41 -22.41 -18.59
CA LYS A 134 11.62 -23.03 -19.15
C LYS A 134 12.22 -22.19 -20.30
N SER A 135 12.12 -20.87 -20.17
CA SER A 135 12.47 -19.90 -21.20
C SER A 135 13.39 -18.82 -20.63
N SER A 136 14.00 -18.00 -21.48
CA SER A 136 14.89 -16.88 -21.11
C SER A 136 14.41 -15.57 -21.74
N LEU A 137 15.04 -14.45 -21.37
CA LEU A 137 14.77 -13.16 -22.01
C LEU A 137 15.09 -13.24 -23.52
N ASP A 138 16.28 -13.71 -23.87
CA ASP A 138 16.71 -13.88 -25.27
C ASP A 138 15.79 -14.79 -26.08
N SER A 139 15.35 -15.94 -25.53
CA SER A 139 14.51 -16.88 -26.29
C SER A 139 13.09 -16.35 -26.55
N ASN A 140 12.66 -15.32 -25.82
CA ASN A 140 11.40 -14.62 -26.07
C ASN A 140 11.60 -13.30 -26.82
N GLY A 141 12.84 -12.97 -27.25
CA GLY A 141 13.13 -11.71 -27.95
C GLY A 141 12.88 -10.46 -27.10
N ILE A 142 12.99 -10.57 -25.78
CA ILE A 142 12.76 -9.47 -24.83
C ILE A 142 14.06 -9.09 -24.11
N TYR A 143 14.17 -7.83 -23.73
CA TYR A 143 15.23 -7.32 -22.85
C TYR A 143 14.62 -6.45 -21.76
N LEU A 144 15.30 -6.32 -20.61
CA LEU A 144 14.85 -5.50 -19.50
C LEU A 144 15.81 -4.31 -19.33
N ARG A 145 15.29 -3.09 -19.46
CA ARG A 145 16.09 -1.87 -19.28
C ARG A 145 15.99 -1.37 -17.84
N CYS A 146 17.12 -1.26 -17.16
CA CYS A 146 17.22 -0.63 -15.85
C CYS A 146 16.99 0.90 -15.97
N SER A 147 16.56 1.54 -14.88
CA SER A 147 16.39 3.01 -14.80
C SER A 147 17.69 3.78 -15.07
N CYS A 148 18.86 3.17 -14.87
CA CYS A 148 20.16 3.74 -15.25
C CYS A 148 20.47 3.67 -16.75
N GLY A 149 19.56 3.13 -17.57
CA GLY A 149 19.73 2.97 -19.02
C GLY A 149 20.43 1.67 -19.44
N PHE A 150 20.80 0.80 -18.50
CA PHE A 150 21.47 -0.47 -18.79
C PHE A 150 20.48 -1.55 -19.24
N ASP A 151 20.77 -2.23 -20.34
CA ASP A 151 19.95 -3.32 -20.87
C ASP A 151 20.41 -4.69 -20.36
N VAL A 152 19.46 -5.45 -19.82
CA VAL A 152 19.66 -6.82 -19.31
C VAL A 152 19.04 -7.80 -20.29
N HIS A 153 19.90 -8.56 -20.96
CA HIS A 153 19.53 -9.59 -21.93
C HIS A 153 19.52 -11.00 -21.33
N SER A 154 20.26 -11.25 -20.24
CA SER A 154 20.35 -12.59 -19.63
C SER A 154 20.71 -12.53 -18.14
N THR A 155 20.18 -13.48 -17.35
CA THR A 155 20.54 -13.66 -15.93
C THR A 155 22.01 -13.99 -15.72
N LYS A 156 22.64 -14.63 -16.71
CA LYS A 156 24.05 -15.03 -16.63
C LYS A 156 25.01 -13.86 -16.83
N HIS A 157 24.54 -12.73 -17.36
CA HIS A 157 25.43 -11.77 -17.99
C HIS A 157 25.92 -10.62 -17.11
N ASN A 158 25.43 -10.40 -15.88
CA ASN A 158 26.04 -9.36 -15.03
C ASN A 158 25.68 -9.43 -13.54
N PRO A 159 26.28 -10.34 -12.75
CA PRO A 159 26.14 -10.32 -11.29
C PRO A 159 26.64 -9.00 -10.66
N ASP A 160 27.53 -8.26 -11.33
CA ASP A 160 28.09 -7.00 -10.82
C ASP A 160 27.18 -5.79 -11.05
N HIS A 161 26.31 -5.82 -12.06
CA HIS A 161 25.34 -4.73 -12.25
C HIS A 161 24.33 -4.67 -11.10
N ASN A 162 23.83 -5.81 -10.63
CA ASN A 162 22.93 -5.88 -9.47
C ASN A 162 23.58 -5.38 -8.16
N LYS A 163 24.92 -5.34 -8.08
CA LYS A 163 25.64 -4.81 -6.91
C LYS A 163 25.87 -3.30 -6.99
N LYS A 164 26.03 -2.75 -8.21
CA LYS A 164 26.40 -1.34 -8.46
C LYS A 164 25.19 -0.45 -8.75
N CYS A 165 24.18 -1.00 -9.40
CA CYS A 165 22.92 -0.33 -9.57
C CYS A 165 22.03 -0.81 -8.43
N ASP A 166 21.44 0.10 -7.67
CA ASP A 166 20.54 -0.21 -6.54
C ASP A 166 19.33 -1.09 -6.96
N GLY A 167 19.21 -1.44 -8.26
CA GLY A 167 18.14 -2.26 -8.83
C GLY A 167 16.76 -1.64 -8.69
N ARG A 168 16.69 -0.40 -8.18
CA ARG A 168 15.48 0.35 -7.90
C ARG A 168 14.95 0.92 -9.22
N GLN A 169 13.96 0.23 -9.77
CA GLN A 169 12.83 0.87 -10.44
C GLN A 169 11.81 1.25 -9.36
#